data_AF-X1A2Z2-F1
#
_entry.id   AF-X1A2Z2-F1
#
_cell.length_a   1.000
_cell.length_b   1.000
_cell.length_c   1.000
_cell.angle_alpha   90.00
_cell.angle_beta   90.00
_cell.angle_gamma   90.00
#
_symmetry.space_group_name_H-M   'P 1'
#
loop_
_entity.id
_entity.type
_entity.pdbx_description
1 polymer ?
#
loop_
_entity_poly.entity_id
_entity_poly.type
_entity_poly.pdbx_seq_one_letter_code
_entity_poly.pdbx_strand_id
1 'polypeptide(L)'
;MKITLTTIKSFIRRHPNVLHIKNLSYFDGMVDCVMSVDGAKFRPVKPAETNLDHNLGVAGAWFVKRSRDYFKPYKDDDFQGFEIFNSCGSFILAIPITQHPEGG
;
A
#
# COMPACT_ATOMS: atom_id res chain seq x y z
N MET A 1 16.26 3.58 11.05
CA MET A 1 15.67 4.53 10.08
C MET A 1 14.15 4.44 10.22
N LYS A 2 13.45 5.54 10.56
CA LYS A 2 11.99 5.52 10.73
C LYS A 2 11.34 5.71 9.36
N ILE A 3 10.52 4.76 8.93
CA ILE A 3 9.72 4.93 7.70
C ILE A 3 8.67 6.01 7.99
N THR A 4 8.56 6.98 7.09
CA THR A 4 7.64 8.12 7.25
C THR A 4 6.65 8.18 6.09
N LEU A 5 5.56 8.93 6.26
CA LEU A 5 4.61 9.21 5.18
C LEU A 5 5.31 9.80 3.95
N THR A 6 6.33 10.63 4.15
CA THR A 6 7.15 11.21 3.08
C THR A 6 7.92 10.14 2.30
N THR A 7 8.43 9.11 2.98
CA THR A 7 9.06 7.94 2.34
C THR A 7 8.06 7.20 1.46
N ILE A 8 6.85 6.93 1.97
CA ILE A 8 5.78 6.27 1.21
C ILE A 8 5.36 7.11 0.00
N LYS A 9 5.17 8.41 0.17
CA LYS A 9 4.82 9.33 -0.92
C LYS A 9 5.89 9.35 -2.02
N SER A 10 7.17 9.35 -1.63
CA SER A 10 8.28 9.25 -2.58
C SER A 10 8.29 7.92 -3.32
N PHE A 11 8.03 6.81 -2.62
CA PHE A 11 7.94 5.48 -3.21
C PHE A 11 6.84 5.39 -4.27
N ILE A 12 5.62 5.84 -3.95
CA ILE A 12 4.49 5.88 -4.90
C ILE A 12 4.87 6.69 -6.15
N ARG A 13 5.46 7.88 -5.96
CA ARG A 13 5.83 8.78 -7.06
C ARG A 13 6.91 8.21 -7.98
N ARG A 14 7.82 7.39 -7.45
CA ARG A 14 8.91 6.78 -8.23
C ARG A 14 8.46 5.58 -9.07
N HIS A 15 7.36 4.95 -8.69
CA HIS A 15 6.92 3.69 -9.28
C HIS A 15 5.46 3.70 -9.78
N PRO A 16 5.00 4.75 -10.50
CA PRO A 16 3.58 4.92 -10.80
C PRO A 16 2.97 3.77 -11.63
N ASN A 17 3.78 3.13 -12.49
CA ASN A 17 3.30 2.12 -13.45
C ASN A 17 3.46 0.67 -12.96
N VAL A 18 4.27 0.45 -11.92
CA VAL A 18 4.60 -0.90 -11.42
C VAL A 18 4.16 -1.11 -9.98
N LEU A 19 3.50 -0.11 -9.38
CA LEU A 19 2.98 -0.19 -8.02
C LEU A 19 1.78 -1.12 -7.96
N HIS A 20 1.83 -2.04 -7.02
CA HIS A 20 0.76 -2.97 -6.68
C HIS A 20 0.29 -2.71 -5.26
N ILE A 21 -0.99 -2.94 -5.03
CA ILE A 21 -1.63 -2.87 -3.72
C ILE A 21 -2.27 -4.20 -3.37
N LYS A 22 -2.13 -4.62 -2.11
CA LYS A 22 -2.83 -5.75 -1.51
C LYS A 22 -3.52 -5.27 -0.24
N ASN A 23 -4.85 -5.20 -0.26
CA ASN A 23 -5.64 -4.82 0.91
C ASN A 23 -5.75 -6.03 1.84
N LEU A 24 -5.19 -5.92 3.05
CA LEU A 24 -5.24 -6.99 4.05
C LEU A 24 -6.52 -6.91 4.88
N SER A 25 -7.03 -5.70 5.07
CA SER A 25 -8.34 -5.46 5.64
C SER A 25 -9.01 -4.25 5.00
N TYR A 26 -10.33 -4.23 5.03
CA TYR A 26 -11.13 -3.13 4.50
C TYR A 26 -12.15 -2.67 5.57
N PHE A 27 -12.25 -1.36 5.75
CA PHE A 27 -13.30 -0.73 6.54
C PHE A 27 -14.14 0.10 5.57
N ASP A 28 -15.35 -0.37 5.28
CA ASP A 28 -16.26 0.26 4.33
C ASP A 28 -17.28 1.19 5.01
N GLY A 29 -17.20 1.34 6.33
CA GLY A 29 -18.15 2.12 7.14
C GLY A 29 -19.57 1.53 7.19
N MET A 30 -19.84 0.42 6.51
CA MET A 30 -21.10 -0.32 6.53
C MET A 30 -21.03 -1.54 7.46
N VAL A 31 -19.83 -1.95 7.87
CA VAL A 31 -19.60 -3.05 8.81
C VAL A 31 -18.94 -2.52 10.09
N ASP A 32 -19.55 -2.85 11.23
CA ASP A 32 -18.96 -2.60 12.55
C ASP A 32 -17.83 -3.63 12.76
N CYS A 33 -16.58 -3.15 12.79
CA CYS A 33 -15.29 -3.88 12.80
C CYS A 33 -14.54 -3.98 11.46
N VAL A 34 -13.21 -4.05 11.56
CA VAL A 34 -12.27 -4.27 10.45
C VAL A 34 -12.26 -5.76 10.10
N MET A 35 -12.70 -6.12 8.90
CA MET A 35 -12.67 -7.52 8.44
C MET A 35 -11.40 -7.81 7.63
N SER A 36 -10.78 -8.96 7.89
CA SER A 36 -9.71 -9.49 7.06
C SER A 36 -10.27 -9.87 5.69
N VAL A 37 -9.55 -9.53 4.62
CA VAL A 37 -9.92 -9.94 3.26
C VAL A 37 -9.33 -11.34 3.02
N ASP A 38 -10.18 -12.36 3.08
CA ASP A 38 -9.76 -13.73 2.78
C ASP A 38 -9.37 -13.84 1.29
N GLY A 39 -8.19 -14.38 1.00
CA GLY A 39 -7.66 -14.47 -0.37
C GLY A 39 -7.22 -13.14 -1.02
N ALA A 40 -6.85 -12.12 -0.24
CA ALA A 40 -6.31 -10.87 -0.76
C ALA A 40 -5.11 -11.10 -1.72
N LYS A 41 -5.24 -10.63 -2.97
CA LYS A 41 -4.18 -10.71 -3.99
C LYS A 41 -3.59 -9.33 -4.29
N PHE A 42 -2.33 -9.29 -4.70
CA PHE A 42 -1.74 -8.09 -5.27
C PHE A 42 -2.45 -7.73 -6.58
N ARG A 43 -2.80 -6.46 -6.73
CA ARG A 43 -3.38 -5.90 -7.95
C ARG A 43 -2.67 -4.61 -8.33
N PRO A 44 -2.56 -4.28 -9.63
CA PRO A 44 -2.01 -3.00 -10.06
C PRO A 44 -2.78 -1.84 -9.41
N VAL A 45 -2.05 -0.83 -8.95
CA VAL A 45 -2.65 0.38 -8.39
C VAL A 45 -3.44 1.12 -9.47
N LYS A 46 -4.64 1.56 -9.10
CA LYS A 46 -5.43 2.49 -9.90
C LYS A 46 -5.28 3.90 -9.32
N PRO A 47 -5.28 4.95 -10.15
CA PRO A 47 -5.36 6.32 -9.65
C PRO A 47 -6.65 6.52 -8.86
N ALA A 48 -6.57 7.18 -7.71
CA ALA A 48 -7.77 7.56 -6.96
C ALA A 48 -8.45 8.77 -7.60
N GLU A 49 -9.76 8.70 -7.81
CA GLU A 49 -10.56 9.77 -8.40
C GLU A 49 -11.03 10.83 -7.38
N THR A 50 -11.03 10.48 -6.09
CA THR A 50 -11.52 11.33 -4.98
C THR A 50 -10.57 11.27 -3.78
N ASN A 51 -10.62 12.24 -2.86
CA ASN A 51 -9.88 12.25 -1.58
C ASN A 51 -8.35 12.05 -1.66
N LEU A 52 -7.70 12.71 -2.64
CA LEU A 52 -6.25 12.69 -2.90
C LEU A 52 -5.37 12.92 -1.67
N ASP A 53 -5.92 13.64 -0.69
CA ASP A 53 -5.24 13.91 0.56
C ASP A 53 -5.01 12.64 1.39
N HIS A 54 -6.02 11.78 1.53
CA HIS A 54 -5.98 10.62 2.42
C HIS A 54 -5.59 9.33 1.74
N ASN A 55 -5.57 9.28 0.42
CA ASN A 55 -5.16 8.09 -0.34
C ASN A 55 -3.87 8.32 -1.16
N LEU A 56 -3.30 9.53 -1.10
CA LEU A 56 -2.09 9.92 -1.83
C LEU A 56 -2.19 9.63 -3.35
N GLY A 57 -3.39 9.63 -3.91
CA GLY A 57 -3.66 9.31 -5.31
C GLY A 57 -3.70 7.81 -5.63
N VAL A 58 -3.67 6.93 -4.63
CA VAL A 58 -3.71 5.46 -4.79
C VAL A 58 -5.07 4.93 -4.38
N ALA A 59 -5.84 4.39 -5.33
CA ALA A 59 -7.12 3.78 -5.04
C ALA A 59 -6.94 2.55 -4.12
N GLY A 60 -7.72 2.49 -3.04
CA GLY A 60 -7.65 1.43 -2.04
C GLY A 60 -6.59 1.64 -0.95
N ALA A 61 -5.81 2.73 -1.00
CA ALA A 61 -4.97 3.14 0.12
C ALA A 61 -5.73 4.15 1.00
N TRP A 62 -5.58 4.03 2.32
CA TRP A 62 -6.15 4.99 3.26
C TRP A 62 -5.14 5.32 4.35
N PHE A 63 -4.74 6.58 4.44
CA PHE A 63 -3.81 7.13 5.41
C PHE A 63 -4.56 8.05 6.37
N VAL A 64 -4.50 7.76 7.67
CA VAL A 64 -5.15 8.58 8.71
C VAL A 64 -4.34 9.84 9.06
N LYS A 65 -3.07 9.91 8.63
CA LYS A 65 -2.12 10.99 8.90
C LYS A 65 -1.88 11.20 10.41
N ARG A 66 -1.22 12.32 10.78
CA ARG A 66 -0.93 12.73 12.17
C ARG A 66 -0.23 11.67 13.01
N SER A 67 0.72 10.94 12.42
CA SER A 67 1.53 9.89 13.09
C SER A 67 0.73 8.69 13.62
N ARG A 68 -0.49 8.46 13.11
CA ARG A 68 -1.31 7.29 13.44
C ARG A 68 -1.25 6.18 12.38
N ASP A 69 -0.44 6.39 11.34
CA ASP A 69 -0.09 5.36 10.36
C ASP A 69 1.19 4.65 10.79
N TYR A 70 1.13 3.33 10.88
CA TYR A 70 2.27 2.48 11.14
C TYR A 70 2.77 1.91 9.82
N PHE A 71 4.09 2.02 9.62
CA PHE A 71 4.75 1.55 8.41
C PHE A 71 5.76 0.47 8.75
N LYS A 72 5.72 -0.65 8.05
CA LYS A 72 6.69 -1.74 8.14
C LYS A 72 7.26 -2.05 6.76
N PRO A 73 8.54 -2.42 6.65
CA PRO A 73 9.07 -2.93 5.40
C PRO A 73 8.38 -4.26 5.04
N TYR A 74 8.06 -4.45 3.77
CA TYR A 74 7.50 -5.69 3.23
C TYR A 74 8.42 -6.23 2.14
N LYS A 75 8.71 -7.53 2.18
CA LYS A 75 9.42 -8.24 1.13
C LYS A 75 9.01 -9.71 1.15
N ASP A 76 8.64 -10.23 -0.01
CA ASP A 76 8.48 -11.66 -0.27
C ASP A 76 9.37 -12.05 -1.47
N ASP A 77 9.09 -13.20 -2.09
CA ASP A 77 9.84 -13.71 -3.25
C ASP A 77 9.55 -12.93 -4.55
N ASP A 78 8.37 -12.33 -4.66
CA ASP A 78 7.84 -11.72 -5.89
C ASP A 78 7.77 -10.18 -5.82
N PHE A 79 7.69 -9.60 -4.62
CA PHE A 79 7.34 -8.20 -4.35
C PHE A 79 8.15 -7.61 -3.18
N GLN A 80 8.46 -6.32 -3.29
CA GLN A 80 9.09 -5.53 -2.23
C GLN A 80 8.44 -4.16 -2.07
N GLY A 81 8.35 -3.68 -0.82
CA GLY A 81 7.78 -2.37 -0.52
C GLY A 81 7.49 -2.18 0.96
N PHE A 82 6.26 -1.76 1.27
CA PHE A 82 5.84 -1.35 2.59
C PHE A 82 4.45 -1.87 2.94
N GLU A 83 4.33 -2.42 4.15
CA GLU A 83 3.05 -2.69 4.79
C GLU A 83 2.64 -1.45 5.60
N ILE A 84 1.38 -1.06 5.45
CA ILE A 84 0.77 0.10 6.11
C ILE A 84 -0.42 -0.38 6.91
N PHE A 85 -0.48 0.00 8.19
CA PHE A 85 -1.61 -0.29 9.07
C PHE A 85 -2.00 0.95 9.87
N ASN A 86 -3.31 1.17 10.00
CA ASN A 86 -3.91 2.15 10.88
C ASN A 86 -5.24 1.64 11.45
N SER A 87 -5.88 2.47 12.27
CA SER A 87 -7.17 2.13 12.90
C SER A 87 -8.30 1.83 11.92
N CYS A 88 -8.19 2.24 10.65
CA CYS A 88 -9.18 2.03 9.61
C CYS A 88 -8.84 0.83 8.71
N GLY A 89 -7.67 0.23 8.83
CA GLY A 89 -7.32 -0.97 8.08
C GLY A 89 -5.82 -1.15 7.81
N SER A 90 -5.52 -2.17 7.01
CA SER A 90 -4.17 -2.49 6.55
C SER A 90 -4.11 -2.78 5.06
N PHE A 91 -3.02 -2.37 4.44
CA PHE A 91 -2.70 -2.68 3.06
C PHE A 91 -1.18 -2.70 2.84
N ILE A 92 -0.75 -3.43 1.82
CA ILE A 92 0.64 -3.47 1.37
C ILE A 92 0.74 -2.72 0.05
N LEU A 93 1.72 -1.83 -0.05
CA LEU A 93 2.17 -1.24 -1.31
C LEU A 93 3.52 -1.83 -1.68
N ALA A 94 3.59 -2.48 -2.83
CA ALA A 94 4.81 -3.12 -3.27
C ALA A 94 5.00 -3.00 -4.78
N ILE A 95 6.25 -3.12 -5.22
CA ILE A 95 6.61 -3.28 -6.63
C ILE A 95 7.11 -4.71 -6.83
N PRO A 96 6.93 -5.31 -8.01
CA PRO A 96 7.54 -6.59 -8.30
C PRO A 96 9.05 -6.48 -8.08
N ILE A 97 9.64 -7.50 -7.47
CA ILE A 97 11.09 -7.68 -7.50
C ILE A 97 11.39 -8.04 -8.94
N THR A 98 11.74 -7.04 -9.75
CA THR A 98 12.31 -7.30 -11.05
C THR A 98 13.54 -8.15 -10.80
N GLN A 99 13.44 -9.45 -11.02
CA GLN A 99 14.62 -10.24 -11.30
C GLN A 99 15.17 -9.60 -12.56
N HIS A 100 16.27 -8.86 -12.44
CA HIS A 100 17.10 -8.62 -13.61
C HIS A 100 17.43 -10.02 -14.14
N PRO A 101 17.01 -10.42 -15.35
CA PRO A 101 17.80 -11.40 -16.05
C PRO A 101 19.11 -10.67 -16.36
N GLU A 102 20.11 -10.81 -15.50
CA GLU A 102 21.48 -10.73 -15.98
C GLU A 102 21.65 -11.90 -16.94
N GLY A 103 21.64 -11.60 -18.24
CA GLY A 103 21.89 -12.54 -19.31
C GLY A 103 21.87 -11.78 -20.62
N GLY A 104 22.97 -11.62 -21.35
CA GLY A 104 24.36 -12.04 -21.15
C GLY A 104 25.24 -11.35 -22.19
#